data_AF-A0A9D4BZF8-F1
#
_entry.id   AF-A0A9D4BZF8-F1
#
_cell.length_a   1.000
_cell.length_b   1.000
_cell.length_c   1.000
_cell.angle_alpha   90.00
_cell.angle_beta   90.00
_cell.angle_gamma   90.00
#
_symmetry.space_group_name_H-M   'P 1'
#
loop_
_entity.id
_entity.type
_entity.pdbx_description
1 polymer ?
#
loop_
_entity_poly.entity_id
_entity_poly.type
_entity_poly.pdbx_seq_one_letter_code
_entity_poly.pdbx_strand_id
1 'polypeptide(L)' 'MDGWMDGWMDGWMDGWMDGWMDGWMDGWMDGWMDGWMDGWMDGWMDGWMDGWMDGWMDGWMDGWMDGWMDGWMDGWMDR' A
#
# COMPACT_ATOMS: atom_id res chain seq x y z
N MET A 1 50.24 29.45 7.74
CA MET A 1 49.18 29.14 8.74
C MET A 1 47.90 28.73 8.03
N ASP A 2 48.00 28.38 6.74
CA ASP A 2 46.88 28.51 5.80
C ASP A 2 46.26 27.14 5.53
N GLY A 3 47.08 26.07 5.49
CA GLY A 3 46.58 24.71 5.29
C GLY A 3 45.75 24.12 6.45
N TRP A 4 45.74 24.75 7.63
CA TRP A 4 44.85 24.35 8.74
C TRP A 4 43.45 24.95 8.60
N MET A 5 43.31 26.15 8.02
CA MET A 5 42.00 26.74 7.73
C MET A 5 41.39 26.07 6.50
N ASP A 6 42.19 25.81 5.47
CA ASP A 6 41.73 25.14 4.25
C ASP A 6 41.22 23.72 4.55
N GLY A 7 42.00 22.91 5.28
CA GLY A 7 41.57 21.54 5.62
C GLY A 7 40.36 21.47 6.56
N TRP A 8 40.11 22.53 7.35
CA TRP A 8 38.93 22.58 8.22
C TRP A 8 37.68 23.06 7.47
N MET A 9 37.82 24.00 6.52
CA MET A 9 36.72 24.39 5.64
C MET A 9 36.32 23.27 4.68
N ASP A 10 37.30 22.59 4.08
CA ASP A 10 37.04 21.47 3.16
C ASP A 10 36.36 20.31 3.89
N GLY A 11 36.88 19.87 5.04
CA GLY A 11 36.28 18.78 5.79
C GLY A 11 34.88 19.09 6.35
N TRP A 12 34.60 20.37 6.65
CA TRP A 12 33.28 20.78 7.10
C TRP A 12 32.28 20.94 5.95
N MET A 13 32.71 21.45 4.79
CA MET A 13 31.88 21.49 3.58
C MET A 13 31.55 20.09 3.07
N ASP A 14 32.55 19.21 2.98
CA ASP A 14 32.34 17.83 2.51
C ASP A 14 31.44 17.06 3.47
N GLY A 15 31.72 17.08 4.77
CA GLY A 15 30.90 16.36 5.74
C GLY A 15 29.47 16.89 5.87
N TRP A 16 29.26 18.20 5.65
CA TRP A 16 27.93 18.79 5.68
C TRP A 16 27.17 18.55 4.37
N MET A 17 27.83 18.66 3.21
CA MET A 17 27.21 18.32 1.92
C MET A 17 26.86 16.84 1.88
N ASP A 18 27.78 15.94 2.19
CA ASP A 18 27.53 14.50 2.16
C ASP A 18 26.43 14.12 3.15
N GLY A 19 26.52 14.56 4.41
CA GLY A 19 25.53 14.19 5.42
C GLY A 19 24.13 14.77 5.15
N TRP A 20 24.04 15.97 4.58
CA TRP A 20 22.76 16.57 4.25
C TRP A 20 22.18 15.98 2.95
N MET A 21 23.03 15.72 1.96
CA MET A 21 22.61 15.19 0.67
C MET A 21 22.20 13.72 0.79
N ASP A 22 22.97 12.90 1.52
CA ASP A 22 22.61 11.50 1.81
C ASP A 22 21.38 11.43 2.69
N GLY A 23 21.35 12.16 3.82
CA GLY A 23 20.21 12.10 4.75
C GLY A 23 18.90 12.61 4.15
N TRP A 24 18.97 13.60 3.26
CA TRP A 24 17.80 14.13 2.57
C TRP A 24 17.39 13.28 1.37
N MET A 25 18.34 12.77 0.57
CA MET A 25 18.01 11.82 -0.51
C MET A 25 17.43 10.53 0.07
N ASP A 26 18.11 9.89 1.01
CA ASP A 26 17.64 8.61 1.58
C ASP A 26 16.30 8.80 2.30
N GLY A 27 16.20 9.79 3.20
CA GLY A 27 14.98 9.99 3.96
C GLY A 27 13.77 10.39 3.11
N TRP A 28 13.97 11.16 2.06
CA TRP A 28 12.89 11.56 1.16
C TRP A 28 12.55 10.46 0.15
N MET A 29 13.56 9.78 -0.38
CA MET A 29 13.38 8.72 -1.38
C MET A 29 12.78 7.47 -0.76
N ASP A 30 13.28 7.02 0.41
CA ASP A 30 12.72 5.89 1.15
C ASP A 30 11.34 6.22 1.69
N GLY A 31 11.18 7.37 2.37
CA GLY A 31 9.88 7.75 2.95
C GLY A 31 8.78 7.96 1.91
N TRP A 32 9.13 8.45 0.72
CA TRP A 32 8.17 8.64 -0.36
C TRP A 32 7.95 7.36 -1.18
N MET A 33 8.99 6.56 -1.47
CA MET A 33 8.80 5.26 -2.11
C MET A 33 8.02 4.32 -1.22
N ASP A 34 8.44 4.09 0.02
CA ASP A 34 7.77 3.14 0.92
C ASP A 34 6.35 3.60 1.23
N GLY A 35 6.16 4.88 1.61
CA GLY A 35 4.83 5.38 1.97
C GLY A 35 3.83 5.38 0.80
N TRP A 36 4.31 5.65 -0.42
CA TRP A 36 3.44 5.64 -1.60
C TRP A 36 3.22 4.23 -2.14
N MET A 37 4.26 3.40 -2.15
CA MET A 37 4.20 2.04 -2.67
C MET A 37 3.41 1.13 -1.72
N ASP A 38 3.68 1.16 -0.42
CA ASP A 38 2.91 0.38 0.57
C ASP A 38 1.47 0.90 0.66
N GLY A 39 1.27 2.21 0.80
CA GLY A 39 -0.08 2.78 0.96
C GLY A 39 -0.97 2.56 -0.26
N TRP A 40 -0.41 2.62 -1.47
CA TRP A 40 -1.17 2.37 -2.70
C TRP A 40 -1.35 0.88 -2.97
N MET A 41 -0.32 0.07 -2.75
CA MET A 41 -0.38 -1.36 -3.00
C MET A 41 -1.28 -2.07 -1.98
N ASP A 42 -1.15 -1.79 -0.68
CA ASP A 42 -2.03 -2.34 0.36
C ASP A 42 -3.46 -1.83 0.19
N GLY A 43 -3.66 -0.51 0.04
CA GLY A 43 -5.01 0.06 -0.07
C GLY A 43 -5.77 -0.40 -1.31
N TRP A 44 -5.06 -0.60 -2.44
CA TRP A 44 -5.69 -1.09 -3.67
C TRP A 44 -5.87 -2.61 -3.64
N MET A 45 -4.90 -3.36 -3.14
CA MET A 45 -4.95 -4.81 -3.09
C MET A 45 -5.98 -5.29 -2.06
N ASP A 46 -5.98 -4.75 -0.84
CA ASP A 46 -6.98 -5.07 0.18
C ASP A 46 -8.38 -4.62 -0.26
N GLY A 47 -8.53 -3.36 -0.69
CA GLY A 47 -9.83 -2.83 -1.08
C GLY A 47 -10.46 -3.54 -2.28
N TRP A 48 -9.63 -3.95 -3.26
CA TRP A 48 -10.11 -4.69 -4.42
C TRP A 48 -10.33 -6.16 -4.11
N MET A 49 -9.44 -6.80 -3.36
CA MET A 49 -9.52 -8.22 -3.03
C MET A 49 -10.65 -8.48 -2.05
N ASP A 50 -10.78 -7.72 -0.97
CA ASP A 50 -11.89 -7.84 -0.01
C ASP A 50 -13.22 -7.47 -0.67
N GLY A 51 -13.30 -6.33 -1.34
CA GLY A 51 -14.54 -5.87 -1.96
C GLY A 51 -15.06 -6.80 -3.08
N TRP A 52 -14.15 -7.38 -3.86
CA TRP A 52 -14.51 -8.33 -4.90
C TRP A 52 -14.82 -9.72 -4.35
N MET A 53 -14.02 -10.20 -3.39
CA MET A 53 -14.19 -11.53 -2.82
C MET A 53 -15.44 -11.60 -1.94
N ASP A 54 -15.66 -10.63 -1.05
CA ASP A 54 -16.88 -10.55 -0.23
C ASP A 54 -18.11 -10.34 -1.12
N GLY A 55 -18.07 -9.36 -2.03
CA GLY A 55 -19.22 -9.05 -2.89
C GLY A 55 -19.60 -10.19 -3.82
N TRP A 56 -18.62 -10.94 -4.34
CA TRP A 56 -18.88 -12.10 -5.19
C TRP A 56 -19.30 -13.33 -4.39
N MET A 57 -18.68 -13.58 -3.24
CA MET A 57 -18.99 -14.73 -2.41
C MET A 57 -20.35 -14.57 -1.75
N ASP A 58 -20.67 -13.42 -1.16
CA ASP A 58 -21.99 -13.13 -0.60
C ASP A 58 -23.07 -13.14 -1.68
N GLY A 59 -22.85 -12.41 -2.79
CA GLY A 59 -23.85 -12.33 -3.87
C GLY A 59 -24.13 -13.67 -4.56
N TRP A 60 -23.12 -14.52 -4.71
CA TRP A 60 -23.28 -15.85 -5.30
C TRP A 60 -23.89 -16.84 -4.30
N MET A 61 -23.47 -16.80 -3.05
CA MET A 61 -23.94 -17.71 -2.02
C MET A 61 -25.38 -17.40 -1.63
N ASP A 62 -25.72 -16.12 -1.38
CA ASP A 62 -27.09 -15.69 -1.11
C ASP A 62 -27.99 -15.93 -2.32
N GLY A 63 -27.58 -15.49 -3.52
CA GLY A 63 -28.40 -15.65 -4.72
C GLY A 63 -28.64 -17.10 -5.12
N TRP A 64 -27.66 -17.99 -4.92
CA TRP A 64 -27.82 -19.42 -5.18
C TRP A 64 -28.63 -20.12 -4.09
N MET A 65 -28.41 -19.77 -2.83
CA MET A 65 -29.12 -20.37 -1.70
C MET A 65 -30.58 -19.93 -1.70
N ASP A 66 -30.88 -18.65 -1.85
CA ASP A 66 -32.25 -18.13 -1.95
C ASP A 66 -32.96 -18.69 -3.19
N GLY A 67 -32.33 -18.63 -4.37
CA GLY A 67 -32.93 -19.13 -5.60
C GLY A 67 -33.19 -20.64 -5.59
N TRP A 68 -32.34 -21.42 -4.92
CA TRP A 68 -32.54 -22.86 -4.75
C TRP A 68 -33.61 -23.15 -3.69
N MET A 69 -33.62 -22.42 -2.57
CA MET A 69 -34.60 -22.62 -1.50
C MET A 69 -36.01 -22.22 -1.95
N ASP A 70 -36.15 -21.07 -2.62
CA ASP A 70 -37.41 -20.58 -3.17
C ASP A 70 -37.93 -21.52 -4.26
N GLY A 71 -37.08 -21.89 -5.23
CA GLY A 71 -37.47 -22.79 -6.31
C GLY A 71 -37.85 -24.20 -5.83
N TRP A 72 -37.22 -24.68 -4.75
CA TRP A 72 -37.55 -25.98 -4.17
C TRP A 72 -38.80 -25.92 -3.29
N MET A 73 -39.01 -24.85 -2.53
CA MET A 73 -40.24 -24.62 -1.76
C MET A 73 -41.46 -24.43 -2.66
N ASP A 74 -41.35 -23.60 -3.70
CA ASP A 74 -42.44 -23.35 -4.65
C ASP A 74 -42.81 -24.64 -5.40
N GLY A 75 -41.82 -25.39 -5.88
CA GLY A 75 -42.05 -26.67 -6.56
C GLY A 75 -42.60 -27.79 -5.67
N TRP A 76 -42.41 -27.70 -4.35
CA TRP A 76 -43.01 -28.63 -3.38
C TRP A 76 -44.41 -28.20 -2.95
N MET A 77 -44.71 -26.90 -2.90
CA MET A 77 -46.04 -26.39 -2.55
C MET A 77 -47.02 -26.42 -3.72
N ASP A 78 -46.54 -26.34 -4.97
CA ASP A 78 -47.36 -26.49 -6.19
C ASP A 78 -47.73 -27.95 -6.53
N ARG A 79 -47.43 -28.91 -5.62
CA ARG A 79 -47.76 -30.33 -5.75
C ARG A 79 -48.76 -30.79 -4.70
#